data_AF-A0A9X0DDK6-F1
#
_entry.id   AF-A0A9X0DDK6-F1
#
_cell.length_a   1.000
_cell.length_b   1.000
_cell.length_c   1.000
_cell.angle_alpha   90.00
_cell.angle_beta   90.00
_cell.angle_gamma   90.00
#
_symmetry.space_group_name_H-M   'P 1'
#
loop_
_entity.id
_entity.type
_entity.pdbx_description
1 polymer ?
#
loop_
_entity_poly.entity_id
_entity_poly.type
_entity_poly.pdbx_seq_one_letter_code
_entity_poly.pdbx_strand_id
1 'polypeptide(L)'
;MVTINVGVMTDKETIKRGETLSLKVSSTAPPEAIRHAALKKHCSFNQRFNSETEYKLSFKDGSEIKHIPGIDPEEPFTLWRFKEESGFGYARITLYLLPQGDVFEELREYLDEKDDQLYGFASSEMLEFCNSRLFPDGFPTQSVLAVARDDFVNAGEVMAMSIAQGGPCPNFLAPEIYSVLSRSFVIEDLKDESLKETCLKLTSALEDQLSNILMEDHVLDTLQHIGYNGVPTRENKESIKRVVEAICMYDQSPPGSMSSIVKLEEGLKTYGLLKSIREHSLMWKPVFVPGGAPSLTATAFLNELLVTFSLSDVKKQQEIDAYYHFTNYIQSLDTDGLQTALKWAVGASTIPPLGLPNKIYIQFLHGCAPGCRCRPTTSTCSLTVTIPTHLDNEDDMKSIMASAIADSQGFQLV
;
A
#
# COMPACT_ATOMS: atom_id res chain seq x y z
N MET A 1 17.66 -5.48 -34.52
CA MET A 1 18.08 -5.35 -33.10
C MET A 1 19.19 -4.32 -33.04
N VAL A 2 19.10 -3.38 -32.10
CA VAL A 2 20.08 -2.31 -31.85
C VAL A 2 20.61 -2.44 -30.41
N THR A 3 21.75 -1.83 -30.12
CA THR A 3 22.33 -1.83 -28.78
C THR A 3 22.29 -0.43 -28.19
N ILE A 4 21.72 -0.31 -27.00
CA ILE A 4 21.70 0.91 -26.17
C ILE A 4 22.34 0.63 -24.81
N ASN A 5 22.51 1.63 -23.96
CA ASN A 5 22.94 1.43 -22.57
C ASN A 5 21.80 1.69 -21.60
N VAL A 6 21.69 0.87 -20.55
CA VAL A 6 20.73 1.08 -19.47
C VAL A 6 21.46 1.04 -18.13
N GLY A 7 21.48 2.18 -17.44
CA GLY A 7 22.03 2.36 -16.09
C GLY A 7 21.00 2.10 -15.01
N VAL A 8 21.44 2.10 -13.75
CA VAL A 8 20.59 2.07 -12.57
C VAL A 8 20.79 3.37 -11.78
N MET A 9 19.71 3.97 -11.32
CA MET A 9 19.73 5.12 -10.42
C MET A 9 19.42 4.68 -8.98
N THR A 10 19.89 5.45 -8.00
CA THR A 10 19.48 5.28 -6.60
C THR A 10 18.24 6.13 -6.31
N ASP A 11 18.21 7.34 -6.84
CA ASP A 11 17.15 8.34 -6.71
C ASP A 11 17.16 9.22 -7.99
N LYS A 12 16.34 10.28 -8.05
CA LYS A 12 16.23 11.14 -9.25
C LYS A 12 17.52 11.90 -9.59
N GLU A 13 18.46 12.04 -8.65
CA GLU A 13 19.69 12.81 -8.80
C GLU A 13 20.94 11.94 -8.94
N THR A 14 20.90 10.71 -8.43
CA THR A 14 22.07 9.86 -8.23
C THR A 14 22.06 8.63 -9.14
N ILE A 15 23.04 8.56 -10.06
CA ILE A 15 23.28 7.38 -10.92
C ILE A 15 24.29 6.44 -10.25
N LYS A 16 23.97 5.14 -10.13
CA LYS A 16 24.89 4.13 -9.61
C LYS A 16 26.06 3.91 -10.58
N ARG A 17 27.27 4.24 -10.11
CA ARG A 17 28.51 4.08 -10.90
C ARG A 17 28.81 2.60 -11.11
N GLY A 18 29.14 2.21 -12.35
CA GLY A 18 29.49 0.84 -12.70
C GLY A 18 28.30 -0.09 -12.98
N GLU A 19 27.07 0.37 -12.78
CA GLU A 19 25.85 -0.41 -13.01
C GLU A 19 25.15 -0.03 -14.32
N THR A 20 25.93 0.17 -15.39
CA THR A 20 25.40 0.42 -16.73
C THR A 20 25.68 -0.76 -17.63
N LEU A 21 24.62 -1.37 -18.17
CA LEU A 21 24.71 -2.54 -19.03
C LEU A 21 24.25 -2.20 -20.45
N SER A 22 24.98 -2.70 -21.45
CA SER A 22 24.53 -2.59 -22.84
C SER A 22 23.39 -3.57 -23.11
N LEU A 23 22.28 -3.08 -23.65
CA LEU A 23 21.05 -3.84 -23.87
C LEU A 23 20.76 -3.95 -25.37
N LYS A 24 20.52 -5.18 -25.86
CA LYS A 24 20.08 -5.43 -27.24
C LYS A 24 18.56 -5.48 -27.30
N VAL A 25 17.94 -4.57 -28.07
CA VAL A 25 16.48 -4.42 -28.19
C VAL A 25 16.05 -4.15 -29.63
N SER A 26 14.75 -4.22 -29.93
CA SER A 26 14.22 -3.72 -31.21
C SER A 26 14.43 -2.21 -31.33
N SER A 27 14.69 -1.71 -32.54
CA SER A 27 14.74 -0.26 -32.79
C SER A 27 13.39 0.41 -32.57
N THR A 28 12.28 -0.33 -32.67
CA THR A 28 10.93 0.18 -32.43
C THR A 28 10.40 -0.15 -31.03
N ALA A 29 11.27 -0.58 -30.11
CA ALA A 29 10.84 -0.99 -28.78
C ALA A 29 10.18 0.18 -28.02
N PRO A 30 8.98 -0.03 -27.43
CA PRO A 30 8.37 0.92 -26.50
C PRO A 30 9.09 0.89 -25.13
N PRO A 31 8.86 1.88 -24.26
CA PRO A 31 9.51 1.97 -22.95
C PRO A 31 9.37 0.70 -22.11
N GLU A 32 8.17 0.11 -22.06
CA GLU A 32 7.90 -1.11 -21.28
C GLU A 32 8.74 -2.32 -21.74
N ALA A 33 8.92 -2.49 -23.05
CA ALA A 33 9.74 -3.57 -23.59
C ALA A 33 11.22 -3.38 -23.26
N ILE A 34 11.71 -2.13 -23.29
CA ILE A 34 13.08 -1.78 -22.91
C ILE A 34 13.28 -2.02 -21.41
N ARG A 35 12.33 -1.57 -20.58
CA ARG A 35 12.32 -1.73 -19.13
C ARG A 35 12.37 -3.20 -18.74
N HIS A 36 11.46 -4.02 -19.28
CA HIS A 36 11.42 -5.45 -18.99
C HIS A 36 12.72 -6.17 -19.39
N ALA A 37 13.26 -5.86 -20.58
CA ALA A 37 14.54 -6.43 -21.03
C ALA A 37 15.72 -5.96 -20.17
N ALA A 38 15.73 -4.70 -19.74
CA ALA A 38 16.74 -4.14 -18.85
C ALA A 38 16.70 -4.78 -17.47
N LEU A 39 15.52 -4.92 -16.87
CA LEU A 39 15.30 -5.57 -15.58
C LEU A 39 15.84 -7.00 -15.60
N LYS A 40 15.40 -7.81 -16.58
CA LYS A 40 15.87 -9.19 -16.74
C LYS A 40 17.40 -9.27 -16.82
N LYS A 41 18.01 -8.33 -17.54
CA LYS A 41 19.46 -8.28 -17.70
C LYS A 41 20.17 -7.85 -16.41
N HIS A 42 19.69 -6.82 -15.72
CA HIS A 42 20.28 -6.40 -14.45
C HIS A 42 20.15 -7.46 -13.36
N CYS A 43 19.00 -8.13 -13.22
CA CYS A 43 18.83 -9.25 -12.29
C CYS A 43 19.83 -10.40 -12.55
N SER A 44 20.19 -10.64 -13.82
CA SER A 44 21.09 -11.75 -14.18
C SER A 44 22.58 -11.41 -14.02
N PHE A 45 22.95 -10.13 -14.10
CA PHE A 45 24.36 -9.71 -14.20
C PHE A 45 24.83 -8.83 -13.04
N ASN A 46 23.93 -8.17 -12.32
CA ASN A 46 24.26 -7.27 -11.22
C ASN A 46 23.81 -7.91 -9.90
N GLN A 47 24.78 -8.47 -9.16
CA GLN A 47 24.53 -9.13 -7.86
C GLN A 47 23.94 -8.20 -6.79
N ARG A 48 24.10 -6.88 -6.94
CA ARG A 48 23.59 -5.85 -6.01
C ARG A 48 22.29 -5.22 -6.50
N PHE A 49 21.73 -5.72 -7.61
CA PHE A 49 20.46 -5.25 -8.12
C PHE A 49 19.33 -5.77 -7.23
N ASN A 50 18.54 -4.86 -6.67
CA ASN A 50 17.37 -5.25 -5.90
C ASN A 50 16.26 -5.64 -6.87
N SER A 51 15.98 -6.95 -6.99
CA SER A 51 14.92 -7.48 -7.86
C SER A 51 13.51 -7.36 -7.29
N GLU A 52 13.38 -7.03 -6.00
CA GLU A 52 12.10 -6.88 -5.31
C GLU A 52 11.53 -5.45 -5.46
N THR A 53 12.37 -4.48 -5.82
CA THR A 53 11.96 -3.10 -6.08
C THR A 53 11.35 -2.95 -7.48
N GLU A 54 10.27 -2.17 -7.58
CA GLU A 54 9.72 -1.77 -8.88
C GLU A 54 10.54 -0.62 -9.47
N TYR A 55 10.89 -0.72 -10.75
CA TYR A 55 11.64 0.34 -11.45
C TYR A 55 10.82 0.85 -12.61
N LYS A 56 10.90 2.18 -12.82
CA LYS A 56 10.46 2.84 -14.05
C LYS A 56 11.64 3.15 -14.96
N LEU A 57 11.38 3.24 -16.26
CA LEU A 57 12.39 3.68 -17.22
C LEU A 57 12.38 5.21 -17.30
N SER A 58 13.56 5.80 -17.16
CA SER A 58 13.72 7.26 -17.05
C SER A 58 14.86 7.78 -17.92
N PHE A 59 14.79 9.07 -18.25
CA PHE A 59 15.91 9.84 -18.77
C PHE A 59 16.90 10.18 -17.66
N LYS A 60 18.04 10.78 -18.04
CA LYS A 60 19.12 11.12 -17.10
C LYS A 60 18.70 12.07 -15.98
N ASP A 61 17.69 12.91 -16.23
CA ASP A 61 17.12 13.87 -15.28
C ASP A 61 16.04 13.25 -14.37
N GLY A 62 15.84 11.93 -14.42
CA GLY A 62 14.83 11.22 -13.63
C GLY A 62 13.40 11.32 -14.17
N SER A 63 13.18 12.04 -15.27
CA SER A 63 11.87 12.12 -15.92
C SER A 63 11.48 10.78 -16.55
N GLU A 64 10.21 10.40 -16.42
CA GLU A 64 9.71 9.11 -16.91
C GLU A 64 9.58 9.12 -18.43
N ILE A 65 9.99 8.02 -19.08
CA ILE A 65 9.94 7.91 -20.53
C ILE A 65 8.53 7.52 -20.99
N LYS A 66 7.71 8.52 -21.32
CA LYS A 66 6.39 8.34 -21.96
C LYS A 66 6.35 8.90 -23.38
N HIS A 67 6.85 10.11 -23.55
CA HIS A 67 6.87 10.84 -24.81
C HIS A 67 8.30 11.18 -25.25
N ILE A 68 8.46 11.57 -26.52
CA ILE A 68 9.73 12.12 -27.00
C ILE A 68 9.94 13.52 -26.38
N PRO A 69 11.10 13.81 -25.77
CA PRO A 69 11.33 15.11 -25.16
C PRO A 69 11.42 16.23 -26.19
N GLY A 70 10.79 17.37 -25.90
CA GLY A 70 11.01 18.63 -26.64
C GLY A 70 10.26 18.77 -27.97
N ILE A 71 9.27 17.92 -28.22
CA ILE A 71 8.40 18.00 -29.41
C ILE A 71 6.99 18.46 -29.04
N ASP A 72 6.38 19.23 -29.94
CA ASP A 72 4.99 19.72 -29.85
C ASP A 72 4.33 19.54 -31.23
N PRO A 73 3.24 18.77 -31.37
CA PRO A 73 2.51 18.05 -30.31
C PRO A 73 3.28 16.85 -29.73
N GLU A 74 2.92 16.44 -28.52
CA GLU A 74 3.53 15.28 -27.84
C GLU A 74 3.38 14.00 -28.67
N GLU A 75 4.49 13.28 -28.88
CA GLU A 75 4.54 12.00 -29.60
C GLU A 75 4.96 10.89 -28.63
N PRO A 76 4.29 9.73 -28.62
CA PRO A 76 4.67 8.56 -27.83
C PRO A 76 6.11 8.11 -28.09
N PHE A 77 6.79 7.68 -27.03
CA PHE A 77 8.17 7.23 -27.15
C PHE A 77 8.30 5.93 -27.94
N THR A 78 9.16 5.96 -28.96
CA THR A 78 9.81 4.76 -29.50
C THR A 78 11.30 5.00 -29.60
N LEU A 79 12.09 3.94 -29.45
CA LEU A 79 13.55 4.07 -29.45
C LEU A 79 14.10 4.65 -30.78
N TRP A 80 13.48 4.30 -31.90
CA TRP A 80 13.83 4.80 -33.22
C TRP A 80 13.54 6.29 -33.32
N ARG A 81 12.34 6.73 -32.90
CA ARG A 81 11.96 8.14 -32.94
C ARG A 81 12.84 8.99 -32.03
N PHE A 82 13.12 8.51 -30.82
CA PHE A 82 14.05 9.18 -29.91
C PHE A 82 15.46 9.29 -30.49
N LYS A 83 15.93 8.27 -31.22
CA LYS A 83 17.21 8.30 -31.94
C LYS A 83 17.22 9.35 -33.06
N GLU A 84 16.10 9.55 -33.75
CA GLU A 84 16.02 10.58 -34.80
C GLU A 84 16.08 11.98 -34.19
N GLU A 85 15.28 12.24 -33.16
CA GLU A 85 15.20 13.56 -32.54
C GLU A 85 16.46 13.93 -31.74
N SER A 86 17.06 12.96 -31.02
CA SER A 86 18.28 13.23 -30.26
C SER A 86 19.54 13.33 -31.13
N GLY A 87 19.49 12.84 -32.37
CA GLY A 87 20.64 12.75 -33.28
C GLY A 87 21.76 11.79 -32.83
N PHE A 88 21.61 11.10 -31.70
CA PHE A 88 22.61 10.18 -31.17
C PHE A 88 22.54 8.82 -31.88
N GLY A 89 23.69 8.21 -32.16
CA GLY A 89 23.71 6.78 -32.52
C GLY A 89 23.23 5.92 -31.35
N TYR A 90 22.55 4.79 -31.62
CA TYR A 90 21.97 3.92 -30.57
C TYR A 90 22.95 3.57 -29.44
N ALA A 91 24.23 3.31 -29.76
CA ALA A 91 25.25 2.98 -28.76
C ALA A 91 25.55 4.12 -27.76
N ARG A 92 25.14 5.36 -28.06
CA ARG A 92 25.29 6.54 -27.19
C ARG A 92 24.02 6.84 -26.39
N ILE A 93 22.89 6.20 -26.71
CA ILE A 93 21.65 6.35 -25.95
C ILE A 93 21.84 5.63 -24.61
N THR A 94 21.71 6.38 -23.53
CA THR A 94 21.76 5.85 -22.17
C THR A 94 20.46 6.21 -21.46
N LEU A 95 19.69 5.20 -21.09
CA LEU A 95 18.47 5.30 -20.30
C LEU A 95 18.73 4.74 -18.90
N TYR A 96 17.81 4.96 -17.95
CA TYR A 96 18.03 4.56 -16.56
C TYR A 96 16.83 3.83 -15.99
N LEU A 97 17.09 2.74 -15.27
CA LEU A 97 16.15 2.15 -14.32
C LEU A 97 16.21 3.01 -13.06
N LEU A 98 15.18 3.80 -12.85
CA LEU A 98 14.98 4.57 -11.63
C LEU A 98 14.08 3.74 -10.72
N PRO A 99 14.54 3.32 -9.54
CA PRO A 99 13.66 2.71 -8.56
C PRO A 99 12.50 3.67 -8.36
N GLN A 100 11.28 3.17 -8.47
CA GLN A 100 10.18 3.87 -7.85
C GLN A 100 10.49 3.79 -6.37
N GLY A 101 10.70 4.97 -5.76
CA GLY A 101 10.86 5.04 -4.32
C GLY A 101 9.73 4.25 -3.69
N ASP A 102 10.03 3.63 -2.56
CA ASP A 102 8.94 3.24 -1.71
C ASP A 102 8.12 4.52 -1.47
N VAL A 103 6.86 4.54 -1.91
CA VAL A 103 6.01 5.74 -1.80
C VAL A 103 5.97 6.21 -0.35
N PHE A 104 6.28 5.30 0.58
CA PHE A 104 6.41 5.48 2.01
C PHE A 104 7.65 6.28 2.44
N GLU A 105 8.78 6.23 1.74
CA GLU A 105 9.94 7.10 1.99
C GLU A 105 9.67 8.53 1.48
N GLU A 106 9.07 8.66 0.29
CA GLU A 106 8.64 9.98 -0.23
C GLU A 106 7.55 10.62 0.67
N LEU A 107 6.67 9.79 1.27
CA LEU A 107 5.69 10.21 2.28
C LEU A 107 6.36 10.60 3.61
N ARG A 108 7.33 9.83 4.11
CA ARG A 108 8.08 10.15 5.34
C ARG A 108 8.82 11.48 5.22
N GLU A 109 9.52 11.70 4.11
CA GLU A 109 10.22 12.97 3.85
C GLU A 109 9.24 14.15 3.79
N TYR A 110 8.06 13.98 3.18
CA TYR A 110 7.01 15.02 3.14
C TYR A 110 6.35 15.29 4.52
N LEU A 111 6.30 14.28 5.38
CA LEU A 111 5.72 14.37 6.73
C LEU A 111 6.69 15.04 7.73
N ASP A 112 7.99 14.76 7.63
CA ASP A 112 9.03 15.40 8.45
C ASP A 112 9.11 16.92 8.21
N GLU A 113 8.69 17.43 7.04
CA GLU A 113 8.67 18.86 6.74
C GLU A 113 7.50 19.64 7.39
N LYS A 114 6.49 18.96 7.98
CA LYS A 114 5.27 19.61 8.52
C LYS A 114 5.03 19.39 10.01
N ASP A 115 6.09 19.06 10.74
CA ASP A 115 6.04 18.78 12.16
C ASP A 115 5.94 20.09 12.97
N ASP A 116 4.72 20.49 13.35
CA ASP A 116 4.53 21.37 14.52
C ASP A 116 3.10 21.38 15.12
N GLN A 117 2.09 20.70 14.55
CA GLN A 117 0.71 20.83 15.07
C GLN A 117 -0.19 19.58 15.17
N LEU A 118 0.30 18.35 15.00
CA LEU A 118 -0.59 17.17 15.08
C LEU A 118 -0.26 16.23 16.25
N TYR A 119 -0.53 16.70 17.48
CA TYR A 119 -0.56 15.82 18.66
C TYR A 119 -1.85 14.99 18.67
N GLY A 120 -1.83 13.87 17.96
CA GLY A 120 -2.84 12.83 18.07
C GLY A 120 -2.43 11.61 17.25
N PHE A 121 -1.98 10.55 17.90
CA PHE A 121 -1.90 9.23 17.27
C PHE A 121 -3.31 8.84 16.84
N ALA A 122 -3.52 8.48 15.57
CA ALA A 122 -4.77 7.81 15.19
C ALA A 122 -4.84 6.47 15.94
N SER A 123 -5.69 6.37 16.97
CA SER A 123 -5.80 5.14 17.75
C SER A 123 -6.54 4.07 16.95
N SER A 124 -6.23 2.80 17.21
CA SER A 124 -6.96 1.65 16.67
C SER A 124 -8.48 1.76 16.88
N GLU A 125 -8.90 2.41 17.96
CA GLU A 125 -10.29 2.71 18.31
C GLU A 125 -10.97 3.66 17.31
N MET A 126 -10.25 4.64 16.75
CA MET A 126 -10.81 5.55 15.74
C MET A 126 -11.09 4.81 14.43
N LEU A 127 -10.21 3.89 14.03
CA LEU A 127 -10.45 3.03 12.87
C LEU A 127 -11.56 2.02 13.12
N GLU A 128 -11.64 1.45 14.32
CA GLU A 128 -12.74 0.56 14.71
C GLU A 128 -14.09 1.28 14.73
N PHE A 129 -14.12 2.55 15.17
CA PHE A 129 -15.28 3.42 15.04
C PHE A 129 -15.66 3.64 13.58
N CYS A 130 -14.70 3.95 12.71
CA CYS A 130 -14.95 4.11 11.27
C CYS A 130 -15.55 2.83 10.67
N ASN A 131 -14.94 1.68 10.94
CA ASN A 131 -15.42 0.37 10.49
C ASN A 131 -16.88 0.13 10.93
N SER A 132 -17.13 0.17 12.24
CA SER A 132 -18.43 -0.19 12.81
C SER A 132 -19.57 0.78 12.48
N ARG A 133 -19.28 2.08 12.32
CA ARG A 133 -20.31 3.12 12.14
C ARG A 133 -20.47 3.59 10.71
N LEU A 134 -19.38 3.70 9.96
CA LEU A 134 -19.36 4.29 8.63
C LEU A 134 -19.22 3.24 7.54
N PHE A 135 -18.58 2.10 7.82
CA PHE A 135 -18.29 1.05 6.85
C PHE A 135 -18.73 -0.36 7.30
N PRO A 136 -19.99 -0.58 7.73
CA PRO A 136 -20.45 -1.92 8.07
C PRO A 136 -20.24 -2.85 6.86
N ASP A 137 -19.65 -4.03 7.12
CA ASP A 137 -19.25 -5.01 6.09
C ASP A 137 -18.34 -4.44 5.00
N GLY A 138 -17.63 -3.33 5.30
CA GLY A 138 -16.74 -2.63 4.39
C GLY A 138 -17.40 -1.71 3.38
N PHE A 139 -18.72 -1.50 3.49
CA PHE A 139 -19.49 -0.64 2.59
C PHE A 139 -19.89 0.67 3.27
N PRO A 140 -19.73 1.84 2.61
CA PRO A 140 -20.14 3.12 3.18
C PRO A 140 -21.64 3.16 3.47
N THR A 141 -22.02 3.65 4.64
CA THR A 141 -23.44 3.88 4.96
C THR A 141 -24.04 5.00 4.09
N GLN A 142 -25.36 4.96 3.91
CA GLN A 142 -26.14 5.97 3.19
C GLN A 142 -26.59 7.12 4.12
N SER A 143 -25.87 7.34 5.22
CA SER A 143 -26.25 8.32 6.24
C SER A 143 -26.01 9.75 5.73
N VAL A 144 -27.09 10.41 5.30
CA VAL A 144 -27.06 11.83 4.91
C VAL A 144 -26.57 12.72 6.06
N LEU A 145 -26.86 12.36 7.31
CA LEU A 145 -26.36 13.06 8.48
C LEU A 145 -24.84 12.94 8.63
N ALA A 146 -24.28 11.76 8.35
CA ALA A 146 -22.83 11.54 8.40
C ALA A 146 -22.12 12.33 7.29
N VAL A 147 -22.71 12.37 6.10
CA VAL A 147 -22.24 13.21 4.98
C VAL A 147 -22.28 14.70 5.36
N ALA A 148 -23.37 15.18 5.95
CA ALA A 148 -23.54 16.59 6.34
C ALA A 148 -22.64 17.02 7.50
N ARG A 149 -22.13 16.07 8.30
CA ARG A 149 -21.18 16.31 9.40
C ARG A 149 -19.72 16.09 9.01
N ASP A 150 -19.47 15.81 7.73
CA ASP A 150 -18.15 15.47 7.22
C ASP A 150 -17.54 14.23 7.90
N ASP A 151 -18.37 13.33 8.46
CA ASP A 151 -17.88 12.12 9.14
C ASP A 151 -17.05 11.23 8.21
N PHE A 152 -17.40 11.18 6.91
CA PHE A 152 -16.63 10.46 5.90
C PHE A 152 -15.32 11.18 5.51
N VAL A 153 -15.28 12.51 5.56
CA VAL A 153 -14.03 13.27 5.38
C VAL A 153 -13.10 12.95 6.55
N ASN A 154 -13.60 13.09 7.78
CA ASN A 154 -12.87 12.78 9.01
C ASN A 154 -12.38 11.31 9.00
N ALA A 155 -13.19 10.37 8.50
CA ALA A 155 -12.76 8.99 8.35
C ALA A 155 -11.57 8.84 7.39
N GLY A 156 -11.60 9.52 6.24
CA GLY A 156 -10.48 9.52 5.30
C GLY A 156 -9.21 10.15 5.90
N GLU A 157 -9.35 11.23 6.67
CA GLU A 157 -8.25 11.86 7.39
C GLU A 157 -7.66 10.94 8.47
N VAL A 158 -8.50 10.24 9.25
CA VAL A 158 -8.07 9.25 10.25
C VAL A 158 -7.32 8.10 9.57
N MET A 159 -7.82 7.57 8.45
CA MET A 159 -7.12 6.54 7.67
C MET A 159 -5.74 7.04 7.23
N ALA A 160 -5.68 8.27 6.67
CA ALA A 160 -4.44 8.86 6.18
C ALA A 160 -3.43 9.11 7.30
N MET A 161 -3.88 9.64 8.44
CA MET A 161 -3.05 9.89 9.61
C MET A 161 -2.51 8.59 10.22
N SER A 162 -3.35 7.56 10.34
CA SER A 162 -2.93 6.26 10.85
C SER A 162 -1.81 5.66 9.99
N ILE A 163 -1.97 5.72 8.67
CA ILE A 163 -0.95 5.25 7.72
C ILE A 163 0.33 6.11 7.84
N ALA A 164 0.21 7.43 7.80
CA ALA A 164 1.34 8.36 7.86
C ALA A 164 2.20 8.19 9.13
N GLN A 165 1.57 7.89 10.26
CA GLN A 165 2.24 7.74 11.56
C GLN A 165 2.74 6.30 11.83
N GLY A 166 2.60 5.37 10.87
CA GLY A 166 2.92 3.96 11.09
C GLY A 166 1.98 3.25 12.07
N GLY A 167 0.77 3.79 12.25
CA GLY A 167 -0.31 3.21 13.03
C GLY A 167 -1.02 2.05 12.32
N PRO A 168 -2.14 1.55 12.89
CA PRO A 168 -2.90 0.45 12.31
C PRO A 168 -3.44 0.79 10.92
N CYS A 169 -3.49 -0.21 10.03
CA CYS A 169 -4.10 -0.04 8.71
C CYS A 169 -5.62 -0.09 8.82
N PRO A 170 -6.37 0.63 7.95
CA PRO A 170 -7.83 0.54 7.92
C PRO A 170 -8.31 -0.90 7.76
N ASN A 171 -7.85 -1.63 6.73
CA ASN A 171 -8.11 -3.06 6.54
C ASN A 171 -9.56 -3.50 6.81
N PHE A 172 -10.54 -2.71 6.36
CA PHE A 172 -11.96 -3.03 6.58
C PHE A 172 -12.85 -2.72 5.36
N LEU A 173 -12.34 -2.10 4.29
CA LEU A 173 -13.14 -1.77 3.12
C LEU A 173 -13.44 -3.00 2.28
N ALA A 174 -14.63 -3.04 1.69
CA ALA A 174 -14.98 -4.05 0.71
C ALA A 174 -14.11 -3.88 -0.55
N PRO A 175 -13.73 -4.98 -1.24
CA PRO A 175 -12.92 -4.92 -2.46
C PRO A 175 -13.50 -4.00 -3.53
N GLU A 176 -14.83 -3.96 -3.65
CA GLU A 176 -15.56 -3.12 -4.59
C GLU A 176 -15.36 -1.63 -4.28
N ILE A 177 -15.48 -1.24 -3.00
CA ILE A 177 -15.29 0.15 -2.57
C ILE A 177 -13.85 0.59 -2.78
N TYR A 178 -12.89 -0.30 -2.53
CA TYR A 178 -11.49 0.01 -2.83
C TYR A 178 -11.25 0.21 -4.34
N SER A 179 -11.85 -0.63 -5.19
CA SER A 179 -11.76 -0.52 -6.66
C SER A 179 -12.32 0.82 -7.15
N VAL A 180 -13.40 1.29 -6.53
CA VAL A 180 -13.93 2.64 -6.73
C VAL A 180 -12.89 3.69 -6.35
N LEU A 181 -12.36 3.68 -5.12
CA LEU A 181 -11.40 4.70 -4.65
C LEU A 181 -10.14 4.78 -5.53
N SER A 182 -9.58 3.62 -5.88
CA SER A 182 -8.36 3.50 -6.67
C SER A 182 -8.59 3.68 -8.17
N ARG A 183 -9.84 3.79 -8.62
CA ARG A 183 -10.24 3.81 -10.05
C ARG A 183 -9.64 2.63 -10.83
N SER A 184 -9.54 1.48 -10.17
CA SER A 184 -8.98 0.25 -10.75
C SER A 184 -10.06 -0.81 -10.84
N PHE A 185 -10.71 -0.91 -11.99
CA PHE A 185 -11.84 -1.79 -12.21
C PHE A 185 -11.46 -3.01 -13.04
N VAL A 186 -12.03 -4.16 -12.67
CA VAL A 186 -12.05 -5.38 -13.49
C VAL A 186 -13.49 -5.52 -13.98
N ILE A 187 -13.70 -5.36 -15.29
CA ILE A 187 -15.06 -5.33 -15.88
C ILE A 187 -15.74 -6.69 -15.69
N GLU A 188 -14.96 -7.76 -15.67
CA GLU A 188 -15.42 -9.13 -15.46
C GLU A 188 -16.02 -9.36 -14.06
N ASP A 189 -15.70 -8.51 -13.09
CA ASP A 189 -16.18 -8.59 -11.70
C ASP A 189 -17.51 -7.84 -11.47
N LEU A 190 -18.03 -7.13 -12.49
CA LEU A 190 -19.32 -6.44 -12.39
C LEU A 190 -20.47 -7.42 -12.17
N LYS A 191 -21.39 -7.05 -11.27
CA LYS A 191 -22.53 -7.87 -10.82
C LYS A 191 -23.69 -7.81 -11.81
N ASP A 192 -23.98 -6.64 -12.36
CA ASP A 192 -25.00 -6.48 -13.39
C ASP A 192 -24.45 -6.83 -14.78
N GLU A 193 -25.04 -7.86 -15.39
CA GLU A 193 -24.62 -8.35 -16.72
C GLU A 193 -24.89 -7.33 -17.84
N SER A 194 -25.91 -6.48 -17.73
CA SER A 194 -26.20 -5.43 -18.71
C SER A 194 -25.15 -4.32 -18.64
N LEU A 195 -24.76 -3.93 -17.43
CA LEU A 195 -23.69 -2.95 -17.22
C LEU A 195 -22.35 -3.51 -17.72
N LYS A 196 -22.06 -4.78 -17.43
CA LYS A 196 -20.88 -5.50 -17.89
C LYS A 196 -20.79 -5.55 -19.42
N GLU A 197 -21.86 -5.98 -20.09
CA GLU A 197 -21.90 -6.05 -21.56
C GLU A 197 -21.63 -4.68 -22.18
N THR A 198 -22.26 -3.63 -21.63
CA THR A 198 -22.06 -2.24 -22.07
C THR A 198 -20.61 -1.80 -21.90
N CYS A 199 -20.00 -2.05 -20.73
CA CYS A 199 -18.60 -1.73 -20.47
C CYS A 199 -17.64 -2.44 -21.45
N LEU A 200 -17.85 -3.74 -21.72
CA LEU A 200 -17.04 -4.51 -22.66
C LEU A 200 -17.16 -3.96 -24.09
N LYS A 201 -18.39 -3.63 -24.54
CA LYS A 201 -18.63 -3.03 -25.87
C LYS A 201 -17.93 -1.68 -26.01
N LEU A 202 -18.12 -0.77 -25.04
CA LEU A 202 -17.53 0.57 -25.09
C LEU A 202 -16.00 0.54 -25.04
N THR A 203 -15.43 -0.35 -24.23
CA THR A 203 -13.98 -0.52 -24.11
C THR A 203 -13.37 -1.07 -25.39
N SER A 204 -14.01 -2.06 -26.02
CA SER A 204 -13.51 -2.72 -27.25
C SER A 204 -13.84 -2.01 -28.55
N ALA A 205 -14.73 -1.00 -28.54
CA ALA A 205 -15.15 -0.26 -29.73
C ALA A 205 -13.97 0.31 -30.54
N LEU A 206 -14.11 0.49 -31.84
CA LEU A 206 -13.22 1.37 -32.61
C LEU A 206 -13.77 2.81 -32.63
N GLU A 207 -12.95 3.80 -32.98
CA GLU A 207 -13.36 5.23 -32.97
C GLU A 207 -14.57 5.47 -33.87
N ASP A 208 -14.60 4.86 -35.06
CA ASP A 208 -15.67 4.95 -36.05
C ASP A 208 -16.94 4.18 -35.67
N GLN A 209 -16.83 3.24 -34.72
CA GLN A 209 -17.96 2.45 -34.22
C GLN A 209 -18.61 3.04 -32.97
N LEU A 210 -17.87 3.86 -32.22
CA LEU A 210 -18.27 4.34 -30.89
C LEU A 210 -19.62 5.07 -30.93
N SER A 211 -19.81 5.97 -31.88
CA SER A 211 -21.07 6.72 -32.01
C SER A 211 -22.27 5.82 -32.32
N ASN A 212 -22.09 4.69 -33.00
CA ASN A 212 -23.18 3.77 -33.29
C ASN A 212 -23.54 2.96 -32.04
N ILE A 213 -22.52 2.45 -31.32
CA ILE A 213 -22.70 1.68 -30.08
C ILE A 213 -23.43 2.52 -29.02
N LEU A 214 -23.03 3.78 -28.88
CA LEU A 214 -23.64 4.72 -27.94
C LEU A 214 -25.10 5.08 -28.24
N MET A 215 -25.58 4.76 -29.43
CA MET A 215 -26.97 4.97 -29.85
C MET A 215 -27.81 3.68 -29.84
N GLU A 216 -27.24 2.55 -29.42
CA GLU A 216 -27.99 1.32 -29.22
C GLU A 216 -28.91 1.46 -27.99
N ASP A 217 -30.17 1.01 -28.11
CA ASP A 217 -31.21 1.19 -27.07
C ASP A 217 -30.72 0.72 -25.68
N HIS A 218 -30.12 -0.47 -25.59
CA HIS A 218 -29.61 -1.02 -24.33
C HIS A 218 -28.47 -0.19 -23.69
N VAL A 219 -27.65 0.49 -24.52
CA VAL A 219 -26.59 1.38 -24.02
C VAL A 219 -27.22 2.67 -23.52
N LEU A 220 -28.18 3.25 -24.25
CA LEU A 220 -28.90 4.44 -23.81
C LEU A 220 -29.65 4.21 -22.50
N ASP A 221 -30.28 3.05 -22.34
CA ASP A 221 -30.94 2.65 -21.09
C ASP A 221 -29.94 2.58 -19.93
N THR A 222 -28.76 1.99 -20.17
CA THR A 222 -27.66 1.94 -19.19
C THR A 222 -27.17 3.34 -18.82
N LEU A 223 -26.92 4.20 -19.82
CA LEU A 223 -26.49 5.58 -19.62
C LEU A 223 -27.52 6.38 -18.81
N GLN A 224 -28.81 6.23 -19.12
CA GLN A 224 -29.88 6.86 -18.36
C GLN A 224 -29.90 6.34 -16.91
N HIS A 225 -29.72 5.04 -16.72
CA HIS A 225 -29.75 4.41 -15.39
C HIS A 225 -28.65 4.94 -14.46
N ILE A 226 -27.44 5.16 -15.00
CA ILE A 226 -26.32 5.73 -14.24
C ILE A 226 -26.36 7.26 -14.13
N GLY A 227 -27.36 7.92 -14.70
CA GLY A 227 -27.52 9.38 -14.66
C GLY A 227 -26.58 10.15 -15.60
N TYR A 228 -26.17 9.54 -16.72
CA TYR A 228 -25.38 10.22 -17.76
C TYR A 228 -26.15 11.43 -18.32
N ASN A 229 -25.48 12.57 -18.40
CA ASN A 229 -26.06 13.85 -18.85
C ASN A 229 -25.32 14.47 -20.05
N GLY A 230 -24.40 13.71 -20.66
CA GLY A 230 -23.66 14.13 -21.84
C GLY A 230 -24.43 13.94 -23.15
N VAL A 231 -23.73 14.15 -24.26
CA VAL A 231 -24.24 13.88 -25.61
C VAL A 231 -23.47 12.68 -26.17
N PRO A 232 -24.11 11.49 -26.31
CA PRO A 232 -23.37 10.26 -26.64
C PRO A 232 -22.59 10.37 -27.96
N THR A 233 -23.14 11.05 -28.97
CA THR A 233 -22.47 11.26 -30.27
C THR A 233 -21.24 12.17 -30.23
N ARG A 234 -20.96 12.83 -29.10
CA ARG A 234 -19.78 13.69 -28.90
C ARG A 234 -18.68 13.01 -28.08
N GLU A 235 -18.92 11.80 -27.59
CA GLU A 235 -17.92 11.01 -26.88
C GLU A 235 -16.82 10.54 -27.84
N ASN A 236 -15.60 10.42 -27.33
CA ASN A 236 -14.43 9.92 -28.03
C ASN A 236 -13.72 8.85 -27.18
N LYS A 237 -12.63 8.28 -27.70
CA LYS A 237 -11.90 7.24 -26.98
C LYS A 237 -11.30 7.64 -25.63
N GLU A 238 -11.08 8.92 -25.38
CA GLU A 238 -10.61 9.40 -24.08
C GLU A 238 -11.78 9.62 -23.10
N SER A 239 -12.85 10.26 -23.55
CA SER A 239 -13.99 10.57 -22.71
C SER A 239 -14.80 9.31 -22.34
N ILE A 240 -14.85 8.32 -23.22
CA ILE A 240 -15.56 7.06 -22.95
C ILE A 240 -14.96 6.28 -21.77
N LYS A 241 -13.66 6.45 -21.48
CA LYS A 241 -13.04 5.84 -20.29
C LYS A 241 -13.73 6.31 -19.01
N ARG A 242 -14.07 7.60 -18.94
CA ARG A 242 -14.78 8.20 -17.79
C ARG A 242 -16.22 7.66 -17.69
N VAL A 243 -16.86 7.39 -18.82
CA VAL A 243 -18.19 6.77 -18.86
C VAL A 243 -18.14 5.33 -18.35
N VAL A 244 -17.16 4.53 -18.82
CA VAL A 244 -16.94 3.16 -18.34
C VAL A 244 -16.62 3.16 -16.84
N GLU A 245 -15.75 4.05 -16.38
CA GLU A 245 -15.47 4.22 -14.95
C GLU A 245 -16.76 4.55 -14.16
N ALA A 246 -17.60 5.45 -14.66
CA ALA A 246 -18.87 5.79 -14.01
C ALA A 246 -19.83 4.60 -13.92
N ILE A 247 -19.90 3.76 -14.97
CA ILE A 247 -20.69 2.51 -14.95
C ILE A 247 -20.14 1.56 -13.87
N CYS A 248 -18.83 1.33 -13.84
CA CYS A 248 -18.21 0.48 -12.83
C CYS A 248 -18.45 1.00 -11.41
N MET A 249 -18.32 2.32 -11.20
CA MET A 249 -18.59 2.94 -9.90
C MET A 249 -20.04 2.78 -9.48
N TYR A 250 -20.99 2.84 -10.42
CA TYR A 250 -22.40 2.65 -10.15
C TYR A 250 -22.72 1.23 -9.69
N ASP A 251 -22.20 0.20 -10.36
CA ASP A 251 -22.41 -1.21 -10.02
C ASP A 251 -21.75 -1.60 -8.67
N GLN A 252 -20.55 -1.09 -8.43
CA GLN A 252 -19.72 -1.48 -7.28
C GLN A 252 -20.02 -0.69 -5.99
N SER A 253 -20.81 0.38 -6.08
CA SER A 253 -21.20 1.20 -4.92
C SER A 253 -22.63 0.90 -4.50
N PRO A 254 -22.92 0.80 -3.19
CA PRO A 254 -24.29 0.75 -2.71
C PRO A 254 -25.10 1.96 -3.22
N PRO A 255 -26.37 1.79 -3.63
CA PRO A 255 -27.20 2.89 -4.09
C PRO A 255 -27.23 4.06 -3.09
N GLY A 256 -27.04 5.29 -3.57
CA GLY A 256 -27.05 6.49 -2.71
C GLY A 256 -25.78 6.74 -1.89
N SER A 257 -24.78 5.85 -1.92
CA SER A 257 -23.53 6.00 -1.15
C SER A 257 -22.46 6.86 -1.84
N MET A 258 -22.68 7.29 -3.09
CA MET A 258 -21.69 8.07 -3.84
C MET A 258 -21.28 9.37 -3.15
N SER A 259 -22.19 10.02 -2.44
CA SER A 259 -21.87 11.22 -1.65
C SER A 259 -20.90 10.90 -0.50
N SER A 260 -21.10 9.78 0.19
CA SER A 260 -20.20 9.25 1.22
C SER A 260 -18.82 8.94 0.65
N ILE A 261 -18.75 8.31 -0.52
CA ILE A 261 -17.48 7.98 -1.19
C ILE A 261 -16.73 9.24 -1.60
N VAL A 262 -17.42 10.23 -2.17
CA VAL A 262 -16.80 11.51 -2.57
C VAL A 262 -16.24 12.26 -1.35
N LYS A 263 -16.95 12.22 -0.22
CA LYS A 263 -16.46 12.79 1.05
C LYS A 263 -15.28 12.01 1.62
N LEU A 264 -15.29 10.69 1.51
CA LEU A 264 -14.13 9.86 1.88
C LEU A 264 -12.91 10.20 1.01
N GLU A 265 -13.09 10.34 -0.30
CA GLU A 265 -12.03 10.78 -1.22
C GLU A 265 -11.48 12.17 -0.83
N GLU A 266 -12.32 13.08 -0.33
CA GLU A 266 -11.88 14.38 0.17
C GLU A 266 -10.91 14.23 1.35
N GLY A 267 -11.25 13.41 2.35
CA GLY A 267 -10.38 13.13 3.50
C GLY A 267 -9.09 12.40 3.12
N LEU A 268 -9.17 11.43 2.20
CA LEU A 268 -8.01 10.67 1.72
C LEU A 268 -7.04 11.50 0.89
N LYS A 269 -7.37 12.74 0.47
CA LYS A 269 -6.38 13.65 -0.14
C LYS A 269 -5.31 14.09 0.85
N THR A 270 -5.56 13.94 2.16
CA THR A 270 -4.58 14.22 3.20
C THR A 270 -3.29 13.45 2.95
N TYR A 271 -2.15 14.15 3.08
CA TYR A 271 -0.81 13.65 2.74
C TYR A 271 -0.65 13.15 1.29
N GLY A 272 -1.57 13.49 0.37
CA GLY A 272 -1.54 13.00 -1.00
C GLY A 272 -1.91 11.53 -1.16
N LEU A 273 -2.46 10.89 -0.12
CA LEU A 273 -2.70 9.46 -0.07
C LEU A 273 -3.61 8.98 -1.21
N LEU A 274 -4.71 9.67 -1.51
CA LEU A 274 -5.62 9.30 -2.61
C LEU A 274 -4.92 9.28 -3.97
N LYS A 275 -4.00 10.22 -4.22
CA LYS A 275 -3.22 10.25 -5.46
C LYS A 275 -2.34 9.00 -5.53
N SER A 276 -1.63 8.69 -4.44
CA SER A 276 -0.80 7.50 -4.34
C SER A 276 -1.59 6.19 -4.51
N ILE A 277 -2.77 6.09 -3.89
CA ILE A 277 -3.68 4.94 -4.06
C ILE A 277 -4.03 4.71 -5.53
N ARG A 278 -4.27 5.78 -6.29
CA ARG A 278 -4.62 5.69 -7.72
C ARG A 278 -3.41 5.36 -8.60
N GLU A 279 -2.22 5.81 -8.23
CA GLU A 279 -0.97 5.52 -8.96
C GLU A 279 -0.46 4.09 -8.68
N HIS A 280 -0.67 3.56 -7.47
CA HIS A 280 -0.13 2.29 -7.00
C HIS A 280 -1.20 1.36 -6.38
N SER A 281 -2.32 1.18 -7.08
CA SER A 281 -3.53 0.55 -6.53
C SER A 281 -3.35 -0.89 -6.02
N LEU A 282 -2.49 -1.69 -6.65
CA LEU A 282 -2.23 -3.06 -6.19
C LEU A 282 -1.48 -3.09 -4.86
N MET A 283 -0.53 -2.17 -4.66
CA MET A 283 0.28 -2.06 -3.44
C MET A 283 -0.56 -1.62 -2.24
N TRP A 284 -1.51 -0.72 -2.46
CA TRP A 284 -2.37 -0.17 -1.41
C TRP A 284 -3.54 -1.08 -1.05
N LYS A 285 -3.92 -2.03 -1.91
CA LYS A 285 -5.09 -2.90 -1.68
C LYS A 285 -5.04 -3.65 -0.33
N PRO A 286 -3.91 -4.27 0.07
CA PRO A 286 -3.78 -4.95 1.38
C PRO A 286 -3.93 -4.03 2.60
N VAL A 287 -3.69 -2.72 2.44
CA VAL A 287 -3.83 -1.72 3.53
C VAL A 287 -5.29 -1.46 3.84
N PHE A 288 -6.16 -1.48 2.82
CA PHE A 288 -7.56 -1.09 2.94
C PHE A 288 -8.53 -2.26 2.96
N VAL A 289 -8.21 -3.37 2.27
CA VAL A 289 -9.12 -4.50 2.06
C VAL A 289 -8.70 -5.70 2.90
N PRO A 290 -9.62 -6.30 3.70
CA PRO A 290 -9.37 -7.53 4.42
C PRO A 290 -8.88 -8.67 3.54
N GLY A 291 -7.97 -9.48 4.06
CA GLY A 291 -7.44 -10.67 3.37
C GLY A 291 -6.45 -10.38 2.24
N GLY A 292 -6.12 -9.11 1.97
CA GLY A 292 -5.09 -8.74 0.99
C GLY A 292 -3.66 -8.88 1.52
N ALA A 293 -3.45 -8.86 2.84
CA ALA A 293 -2.15 -9.02 3.46
C ALA A 293 -1.89 -10.50 3.82
N PRO A 294 -0.65 -11.00 3.66
CA PRO A 294 -0.30 -12.34 4.15
C PRO A 294 -0.59 -12.43 5.66
N SER A 295 -1.13 -13.57 6.08
CA SER A 295 -1.38 -13.82 7.50
C SER A 295 -0.10 -13.65 8.31
N LEU A 296 -0.18 -12.97 9.46
CA LEU A 296 0.95 -12.82 10.37
C LEU A 296 1.54 -14.19 10.71
N THR A 297 2.83 -14.37 10.44
CA THR A 297 3.56 -15.59 10.81
C THR A 297 4.45 -15.30 12.02
N ALA A 298 4.76 -16.33 12.80
CA ALA A 298 5.71 -16.21 13.90
C ALA A 298 7.06 -15.64 13.41
N THR A 299 7.55 -16.08 12.25
CA THR A 299 8.78 -15.56 11.64
C THR A 299 8.69 -14.07 11.34
N ALA A 300 7.58 -13.60 10.77
CA ALA A 300 7.39 -12.18 10.48
C ALA A 300 7.38 -11.34 11.77
N PHE A 301 6.70 -11.81 12.82
CA PHE A 301 6.74 -11.15 14.14
C PHE A 301 8.17 -11.15 14.69
N LEU A 302 8.84 -12.30 14.76
CA LEU A 302 10.19 -12.39 15.33
C LEU A 302 11.21 -11.52 14.58
N ASN A 303 11.06 -11.35 13.27
CA ASN A 303 11.91 -10.44 12.47
C ASN A 303 11.73 -8.97 12.84
N GLU A 304 10.62 -8.59 13.50
CA GLU A 304 10.41 -7.25 14.03
C GLU A 304 11.04 -7.01 15.40
N LEU A 305 11.58 -8.04 16.06
CA LEU A 305 12.22 -7.88 17.37
C LEU A 305 13.66 -7.37 17.24
N LEU A 306 14.02 -6.44 18.11
CA LEU A 306 15.39 -5.98 18.32
C LEU A 306 15.76 -6.19 19.78
N VAL A 307 16.75 -7.03 20.05
CA VAL A 307 17.22 -7.34 21.41
C VAL A 307 18.66 -6.87 21.58
N THR A 308 18.95 -6.23 22.72
CA THR A 308 20.32 -5.92 23.13
C THR A 308 20.59 -6.57 24.48
N PHE A 309 21.56 -7.48 24.49
CA PHE A 309 21.97 -8.20 25.70
C PHE A 309 22.97 -7.38 26.54
N SER A 310 22.91 -7.59 27.84
CA SER A 310 23.87 -7.06 28.81
C SER A 310 25.30 -7.50 28.52
N LEU A 311 26.25 -6.65 28.91
CA LEU A 311 27.69 -6.97 28.85
C LEU A 311 28.16 -7.94 29.96
N SER A 312 27.37 -8.09 31.03
CA SER A 312 27.68 -9.01 32.13
C SER A 312 27.30 -10.43 31.75
N ASP A 313 28.25 -11.37 31.78
CA ASP A 313 28.02 -12.78 31.39
C ASP A 313 26.85 -13.43 32.14
N VAL A 314 26.75 -13.19 33.46
CA VAL A 314 25.67 -13.75 34.29
C VAL A 314 24.31 -13.20 33.86
N LYS A 315 24.21 -11.87 33.67
CA LYS A 315 22.96 -11.24 33.23
C LYS A 315 22.61 -11.67 31.81
N LYS A 316 23.60 -11.68 30.93
CA LYS A 316 23.45 -12.07 29.52
C LYS A 316 22.89 -13.49 29.39
N GLN A 317 23.35 -14.44 30.20
CA GLN A 317 22.81 -15.80 30.16
C GLN A 317 21.32 -15.82 30.54
N GLN A 318 20.95 -15.16 31.64
CA GLN A 318 19.56 -15.08 32.09
C GLN A 318 18.64 -14.42 31.03
N GLU A 319 19.16 -13.40 30.34
CA GLU A 319 18.45 -12.71 29.26
C GLU A 319 18.28 -13.60 28.03
N ILE A 320 19.32 -14.35 27.65
CA ILE A 320 19.26 -15.32 26.53
C ILE A 320 18.22 -16.40 26.83
N ASP A 321 18.19 -16.93 28.06
CA ASP A 321 17.25 -17.97 28.44
C ASP A 321 15.80 -17.45 28.39
N ALA A 322 15.54 -16.29 28.98
CA ALA A 322 14.22 -15.65 28.93
C ALA A 322 13.79 -15.31 27.49
N TYR A 323 14.71 -14.80 26.67
CA TYR A 323 14.44 -14.50 25.26
C TYR A 323 14.15 -15.77 24.45
N TYR A 324 14.91 -16.84 24.67
CA TYR A 324 14.70 -18.13 24.03
C TYR A 324 13.28 -18.65 24.31
N HIS A 325 12.86 -18.67 25.58
CA HIS A 325 11.51 -19.10 25.95
C HIS A 325 10.42 -18.18 25.36
N PHE A 326 10.66 -16.88 25.31
CA PHE A 326 9.74 -15.93 24.68
C PHE A 326 9.58 -16.21 23.17
N THR A 327 10.68 -16.41 22.45
CA THR A 327 10.61 -16.73 21.02
C THR A 327 9.92 -18.07 20.75
N ASN A 328 10.15 -19.09 21.58
CA ASN A 328 9.43 -20.37 21.48
C ASN A 328 7.93 -20.21 21.77
N TYR A 329 7.56 -19.37 22.74
CA TYR A 329 6.16 -19.04 22.99
C TYR A 329 5.51 -18.44 21.74
N ILE A 330 6.11 -17.41 21.13
CA ILE A 330 5.60 -16.80 19.88
C ILE A 330 5.50 -17.83 18.75
N GLN A 331 6.48 -18.73 18.60
CA GLN A 331 6.44 -19.81 17.60
C GLN A 331 5.34 -20.83 17.84
N SER A 332 4.90 -21.00 19.09
CA SER A 332 3.85 -21.96 19.46
C SER A 332 2.43 -21.44 19.22
N LEU A 333 2.26 -20.15 18.94
CA LEU A 333 0.96 -19.53 18.73
C LEU A 333 0.41 -19.83 17.33
N ASP A 334 -0.91 -19.95 17.23
CA ASP A 334 -1.63 -19.93 15.96
C ASP A 334 -1.81 -18.49 15.45
N THR A 335 -2.46 -18.32 14.29
CA THR A 335 -2.64 -17.01 13.68
C THR A 335 -3.37 -16.03 14.60
N ASP A 336 -4.42 -16.45 15.30
CA ASP A 336 -5.19 -15.58 16.21
C ASP A 336 -4.38 -15.20 17.45
N GLY A 337 -3.65 -16.17 18.03
CA GLY A 337 -2.71 -15.92 19.12
C GLY A 337 -1.61 -14.94 18.73
N LEU A 338 -1.05 -15.07 17.52
CA LEU A 338 -0.03 -14.16 17.00
C LEU A 338 -0.57 -12.73 16.85
N GLN A 339 -1.76 -12.57 16.27
CA GLN A 339 -2.40 -11.26 16.12
C GLN A 339 -2.67 -10.62 17.48
N THR A 340 -3.13 -11.41 18.45
CA THR A 340 -3.39 -10.95 19.81
C THR A 340 -2.10 -10.54 20.52
N ALA A 341 -1.02 -11.33 20.40
CA ALA A 341 0.28 -11.02 20.97
C ALA A 341 0.92 -9.78 20.33
N LEU A 342 0.78 -9.60 19.00
CA LEU A 342 1.25 -8.40 18.31
C LEU A 342 0.44 -7.18 18.75
N LYS A 343 -0.89 -7.29 18.86
CA LYS A 343 -1.76 -6.22 19.37
C LYS A 343 -1.37 -5.81 20.79
N TRP A 344 -1.04 -6.78 21.64
CA TRP A 344 -0.49 -6.51 22.97
C TRP A 344 0.84 -5.75 22.89
N ALA A 345 1.78 -6.18 22.05
CA ALA A 345 3.10 -5.57 21.96
C ALA A 345 3.08 -4.15 21.38
N VAL A 346 2.31 -3.91 20.30
CA VAL A 346 2.41 -2.68 19.49
C VAL A 346 1.08 -1.99 19.21
N GLY A 347 -0.05 -2.50 19.72
CA GLY A 347 -1.37 -1.93 19.50
C GLY A 347 -2.03 -2.28 18.15
N ALA A 348 -1.36 -3.09 17.32
CA ALA A 348 -1.85 -3.50 16.01
C ALA A 348 -1.90 -5.03 15.88
N SER A 349 -2.97 -5.56 15.28
CA SER A 349 -3.15 -7.00 15.08
C SER A 349 -2.36 -7.55 13.89
N THR A 350 -1.83 -6.69 13.03
CA THR A 350 -1.02 -7.05 11.87
C THR A 350 0.17 -6.12 11.77
N ILE A 351 1.26 -6.58 11.15
CA ILE A 351 2.35 -5.69 10.76
C ILE A 351 1.81 -4.84 9.60
N PRO A 352 1.81 -3.50 9.71
CA PRO A 352 1.36 -2.64 8.62
C PRO A 352 2.15 -2.97 7.34
N PRO A 353 1.58 -2.81 6.12
CA PRO A 353 2.34 -2.97 4.88
C PRO A 353 3.56 -2.03 4.79
N LEU A 354 3.56 -0.95 5.59
CA LEU A 354 4.67 -0.01 5.81
C LEU A 354 5.79 -0.53 6.72
N GLY A 355 5.63 -1.71 7.32
CA GLY A 355 6.36 -2.12 8.51
C GLY A 355 5.96 -1.31 9.75
N LEU A 356 6.56 -1.65 10.89
CA LEU A 356 6.45 -0.84 12.10
C LEU A 356 7.35 0.40 11.98
N PRO A 357 7.02 1.53 12.64
CA PRO A 357 7.85 2.73 12.57
C PRO A 357 9.25 2.50 13.16
N ASN A 358 9.39 1.56 14.10
CA ASN A 358 10.67 1.04 14.59
C ASN A 358 10.55 -0.46 14.91
N LYS A 359 11.69 -1.15 15.06
CA LYS A 359 11.70 -2.52 15.60
C LYS A 359 11.20 -2.54 17.05
N ILE A 360 10.57 -3.64 17.44
CA ILE A 360 10.08 -3.88 18.80
C ILE A 360 11.29 -4.16 19.69
N TYR A 361 11.62 -3.23 20.57
CA TYR A 361 12.76 -3.34 21.46
C TYR A 361 12.47 -4.28 22.63
N ILE A 362 13.30 -5.32 22.79
CA ILE A 362 13.23 -6.27 23.89
C ILE A 362 14.24 -5.86 24.95
N GLN A 363 13.74 -5.60 26.16
CA GLN A 363 14.55 -5.34 27.35
C GLN A 363 14.21 -6.29 28.48
N PHE A 364 15.12 -6.41 29.45
CA PHE A 364 15.02 -7.41 30.49
C PHE A 364 14.94 -6.80 31.88
N LEU A 365 14.00 -7.31 32.69
CA LEU A 365 13.85 -6.93 34.09
C LEU A 365 14.62 -7.92 34.98
N HIS A 366 15.65 -7.42 35.65
CA HIS A 366 16.52 -8.18 36.56
C HIS A 366 16.15 -7.94 38.02
N GLY A 367 16.61 -8.85 38.90
CA GLY A 367 16.59 -8.62 40.36
C GLY A 367 15.23 -8.86 41.03
N CYS A 368 14.37 -9.65 40.42
CA CYS A 368 13.10 -10.05 41.03
C CYS A 368 13.34 -10.94 42.27
N ALA A 369 12.46 -10.83 43.27
CA ALA A 369 12.52 -11.67 44.46
C ALA A 369 12.28 -13.15 44.09
N PRO A 370 12.83 -14.13 44.85
CA PRO A 370 12.51 -15.54 44.65
C PRO A 370 11.00 -15.80 44.74
N GLY A 371 10.44 -16.53 43.77
CA GLY A 371 9.01 -16.79 43.68
C GLY A 371 8.17 -15.62 43.14
N CYS A 372 8.81 -14.55 42.64
CA CYS A 372 8.10 -13.48 41.95
C CYS A 372 7.32 -13.99 40.74
N ARG A 373 6.17 -13.36 40.47
CA ARG A 373 5.30 -13.63 39.32
C ARG A 373 5.03 -12.35 38.53
N CYS A 374 6.01 -11.46 38.46
CA CYS A 374 5.83 -10.25 37.68
C CYS A 374 5.66 -10.62 36.20
N ARG A 375 4.79 -9.85 35.54
CA ARG A 375 4.40 -10.13 34.16
C ARG A 375 5.29 -9.34 33.20
N PRO A 376 5.47 -9.84 31.97
CA PRO A 376 5.95 -9.01 30.88
C PRO A 376 5.07 -7.77 30.73
N THR A 377 5.70 -6.65 30.43
CA THR A 377 5.01 -5.36 30.22
C THR A 377 5.39 -4.79 28.87
N THR A 378 4.54 -3.94 28.33
CA THR A 378 4.75 -3.32 27.02
C THR A 378 4.45 -1.83 27.05
N SER A 379 5.15 -1.09 26.20
CA SER A 379 4.86 0.30 25.86
C SER A 379 4.66 0.36 24.36
N THR A 380 3.42 0.51 23.93
CA THR A 380 3.05 0.56 22.51
C THR A 380 3.60 1.81 21.83
N CYS A 381 3.66 2.95 22.53
CA CYS A 381 4.22 4.20 22.00
C CYS A 381 5.72 4.12 21.71
N SER A 382 6.48 3.45 22.59
CA SER A 382 7.94 3.30 22.43
C SER A 382 8.34 1.97 21.80
N LEU A 383 7.36 1.16 21.36
CA LEU A 383 7.54 -0.20 20.84
C LEU A 383 8.51 -1.02 21.69
N THR A 384 8.27 -1.07 23.00
CA THR A 384 9.18 -1.74 23.95
C THR A 384 8.46 -2.82 24.73
N VAL A 385 9.01 -4.04 24.72
CA VAL A 385 8.55 -5.16 25.53
C VAL A 385 9.61 -5.47 26.60
N THR A 386 9.18 -5.51 27.85
CA THR A 386 10.03 -5.79 29.02
C THR A 386 9.73 -7.19 29.55
N ILE A 387 10.74 -8.06 29.52
CA ILE A 387 10.62 -9.48 29.93
C ILE A 387 11.38 -9.71 31.25
N PRO A 388 10.72 -10.20 32.31
CA PRO A 388 11.41 -10.62 33.54
C PRO A 388 12.35 -11.81 33.29
N THR A 389 13.59 -11.72 33.79
CA THR A 389 14.60 -12.77 33.56
C THR A 389 14.37 -14.06 34.33
N HIS A 390 13.45 -14.06 35.31
CA HIS A 390 13.03 -15.28 36.01
C HIS A 390 12.00 -16.10 35.21
N LEU A 391 11.61 -15.67 34.01
CA LEU A 391 10.84 -16.49 33.07
C LEU A 391 11.78 -17.39 32.27
N ASP A 392 12.44 -18.30 32.98
CA ASP A 392 13.53 -19.14 32.50
C ASP A 392 13.09 -20.56 32.11
N ASN A 393 11.78 -20.80 32.03
CA ASN A 393 11.21 -22.06 31.62
C ASN A 393 9.93 -21.86 30.78
N GLU A 394 9.57 -22.88 30.01
CA GLU A 394 8.51 -22.82 29.01
C GLU A 394 7.11 -22.70 29.62
N ASP A 395 6.83 -23.43 30.71
CA ASP A 395 5.51 -23.45 31.33
C ASP A 395 5.17 -22.10 31.99
N ASP A 396 6.13 -21.52 32.73
CA ASP A 396 5.96 -20.20 33.33
C ASP A 396 5.83 -19.12 32.25
N MET A 397 6.64 -19.16 31.19
CA MET A 397 6.54 -18.22 30.06
C MET A 397 5.14 -18.27 29.43
N LYS A 398 4.64 -19.46 29.09
CA LYS A 398 3.31 -19.64 28.48
C LYS A 398 2.19 -19.11 29.39
N SER A 399 2.19 -19.55 30.64
CA SER A 399 1.15 -19.20 31.62
C SER A 399 1.11 -17.70 31.90
N ILE A 400 2.27 -17.08 32.13
CA ILE A 400 2.38 -15.67 32.47
C ILE A 400 2.11 -14.78 31.25
N MET A 401 2.57 -15.15 30.05
CA MET A 401 2.25 -14.41 28.81
C MET A 401 0.75 -14.45 28.51
N ALA A 402 0.12 -15.63 28.58
CA ALA A 402 -1.32 -15.75 28.37
C ALA A 402 -2.12 -14.87 29.35
N SER A 403 -1.70 -14.85 30.62
CA SER A 403 -2.31 -13.99 31.63
C SER A 403 -2.05 -12.49 31.38
N ALA A 404 -0.85 -12.10 30.94
CA ALA A 404 -0.51 -10.70 30.63
C ALA A 404 -1.32 -10.17 29.44
N ILE A 405 -1.49 -10.99 28.40
CA ILE A 405 -2.26 -10.64 27.21
C ILE A 405 -3.76 -10.57 27.53
N ALA A 406 -4.32 -11.57 28.23
CA ALA A 406 -5.75 -11.61 28.55
C ALA A 406 -6.20 -10.37 29.36
N ASP A 407 -5.41 -9.96 30.36
CA ASP A 407 -5.74 -8.83 31.22
C ASP A 407 -5.48 -7.46 30.56
N SER A 408 -4.84 -7.44 29.39
CA SER A 408 -4.60 -6.22 28.60
C SER A 408 -5.68 -5.92 27.55
N GLN A 409 -6.66 -6.82 27.39
CA GLN A 409 -7.75 -6.62 26.43
C GLN A 409 -8.81 -5.67 26.98
N GLY A 410 -8.74 -4.41 26.55
CA GLY A 410 -9.72 -3.35 26.83
C GLY A 410 -9.47 -2.57 28.12
N PHE A 411 -10.11 -1.41 28.24
CA PHE A 411 -10.22 -0.69 29.51
C PHE A 411 -11.15 -1.48 30.44
N GLN A 412 -10.62 -2.50 31.12
CA GLN A 412 -11.35 -3.07 32.25
C GLN A 412 -11.45 -2.01 33.34
N LEU A 413 -12.67 -1.52 33.57
CA LEU A 413 -13.01 -0.71 34.74
C LEU A 413 -12.56 -1.47 36.00
N VAL A 414 -11.57 -0.91 36.69
CA VAL A 414 -11.28 -1.27 38.10
C VAL A 414 -12.36 -0.71 39.00
#